data_AF-A0A369BLW1-F1
#
_entry.id   AF-A0A369BLW1-F1
#
_cell.length_a   1.000
_cell.length_b   1.000
_cell.length_c   1.000
_cell.angle_alpha   90.00
_cell.angle_beta   90.00
_cell.angle_gamma   90.00
#
_symmetry.space_group_name_H-M   'P 1'
#
loop_
_entity.id
_entity.type
_entity.pdbx_description
1 polymer ?
#
loop_
_entity_poly.entity_id
_entity_poly.type
_entity_poly.pdbx_seq_one_letter_code
_entity_poly.pdbx_strand_id
1 'polypeptide(L)'
;MDPTIAISLNSDEWALEFQQEAGKIMAAIGDKAICIEHIGSTAVPGLKAKPVIDMMIGIANLHDAELWIEPLARLGYEYVPKAEFPRRRFFRRGEWRAGTHHLHVYGHNSTEWREKILFRDYLKRHPEALRQYQSLKEELAAKFRNDRVAYTQGKADFIRSIIDKAWGEMTKYKMEELSAEKLEKFFAYCRKHRQEVDESFLYEEDLRDFAIGEDNPTYIALDPAGDMVAAASLIKDAYHRKGRRGRFRIFYSEVDDFALYGHLLRSIVQHGEGLDQLFVFVPTMQERMMEMLGKLDFKLERYAFILVHKQLEKPAYSVPDGYTLEAFRLGVDEEAWAEVRNAGFATLRGNETPVTPEMVAKMAARDDALEGGMLVLYHGGRPVGIVRGTRDKYEGAPIMNIGPLALIPEYQGRGLGRMLLRAALSFAVEQGYAQAILCVNAENERAKGLYLQEGFSQVEAAANYRYDLGN
;
A
#
# COMPACT_ATOMS: atom_id res chain seq x y z
N MET A 1 -8.72 -39.67 30.98
CA MET A 1 -7.33 -39.46 30.54
C MET A 1 -7.35 -38.48 29.39
N ASP A 2 -6.34 -37.62 29.23
CA ASP A 2 -6.27 -36.75 28.05
C ASP A 2 -6.07 -37.58 26.77
N PRO A 3 -6.68 -37.19 25.62
CA PRO A 3 -6.38 -37.83 24.35
C PRO A 3 -4.91 -37.63 24.00
N THR A 4 -4.29 -38.67 23.43
CA THR A 4 -2.90 -38.66 22.98
C THR A 4 -2.63 -37.45 22.07
N ILE A 5 -1.48 -36.82 22.26
CA ILE A 5 -1.05 -35.68 21.43
C ILE A 5 -0.68 -36.19 20.03
N ALA A 6 -1.62 -36.10 19.09
CA ALA A 6 -1.37 -36.32 17.66
C ALA A 6 -0.88 -35.02 17.02
N ILE A 7 0.22 -35.09 16.28
CA ILE A 7 0.79 -33.95 15.54
C ILE A 7 0.80 -34.33 14.05
N SER A 8 0.16 -33.54 13.21
CA SER A 8 0.12 -33.70 11.75
C SER A 8 1.02 -32.69 11.05
N LEU A 9 1.45 -33.01 9.82
CA LEU A 9 2.11 -32.07 8.92
C LEU A 9 1.16 -30.91 8.59
N ASN A 10 1.72 -29.71 8.49
CA ASN A 10 0.97 -28.51 8.17
C ASN A 10 0.47 -28.56 6.71
N SER A 11 -0.81 -28.28 6.48
CA SER A 11 -1.44 -28.24 5.15
C SER A 11 -2.03 -26.85 4.90
N ASP A 12 -2.05 -26.43 3.63
CA ASP A 12 -2.66 -25.17 3.18
C ASP A 12 -4.17 -25.10 3.53
N GLU A 13 -4.77 -26.25 3.82
CA GLU A 13 -6.15 -26.38 4.28
C GLU A 13 -6.42 -25.63 5.60
N TRP A 14 -5.44 -25.53 6.51
CA TRP A 14 -5.65 -24.81 7.78
C TRP A 14 -5.74 -23.30 7.61
N ALA A 15 -5.02 -22.73 6.64
CA ALA A 15 -5.14 -21.31 6.31
C ALA A 15 -6.51 -21.02 5.69
N LEU A 16 -7.00 -21.92 4.83
CA LEU A 16 -8.34 -21.82 4.25
C LEU A 16 -9.44 -22.01 5.31
N GLU A 17 -9.29 -22.98 6.22
CA GLU A 17 -10.21 -23.21 7.34
C GLU A 17 -10.27 -21.98 8.26
N PHE A 18 -9.11 -21.37 8.56
CA PHE A 18 -9.05 -20.10 9.27
C PHE A 18 -9.84 -19.02 8.53
N GLN A 19 -9.60 -18.80 7.24
CA GLN A 19 -10.27 -17.73 6.48
C GLN A 19 -11.80 -17.92 6.48
N GLN A 20 -12.27 -19.15 6.26
CA GLN A 20 -13.70 -19.45 6.28
C GLN A 20 -14.32 -19.22 7.66
N GLU A 21 -13.64 -19.65 8.72
CA GLU A 21 -14.15 -19.51 10.08
C GLU A 21 -14.09 -18.05 10.57
N ALA A 22 -13.02 -17.33 10.26
CA ALA A 22 -12.88 -15.91 10.52
C ALA A 22 -14.01 -15.11 9.86
N GLY A 23 -14.38 -15.43 8.61
CA GLY A 23 -15.52 -14.80 7.94
C GLY A 23 -16.85 -15.00 8.69
N LYS A 24 -17.12 -16.22 9.17
CA LYS A 24 -18.33 -16.50 9.97
C LYS A 24 -18.33 -15.75 11.29
N ILE A 25 -17.19 -15.74 11.99
CA ILE A 25 -17.04 -15.05 13.27
C ILE A 25 -17.27 -13.55 13.10
N MET A 26 -16.57 -12.91 12.14
CA MET A 26 -16.69 -11.48 11.89
C MET A 26 -18.13 -11.07 11.52
N ALA A 27 -18.82 -11.89 10.71
CA ALA A 27 -20.22 -11.68 10.38
C ALA A 27 -21.16 -11.77 11.60
N ALA A 28 -20.81 -12.56 12.62
CA ALA A 28 -21.64 -12.75 13.81
C ALA A 28 -21.41 -11.69 14.90
N ILE A 29 -20.19 -11.17 15.04
CA ILE A 29 -19.81 -10.28 16.17
C ILE A 29 -19.89 -8.78 15.86
N GLY A 30 -20.03 -8.41 14.59
CA GLY A 30 -20.25 -7.02 14.16
C GLY A 30 -18.99 -6.15 14.13
N ASP A 31 -19.19 -4.84 14.19
CA ASP A 31 -18.21 -3.77 13.92
C ASP A 31 -17.22 -3.46 15.07
N LYS A 32 -17.42 -4.05 16.25
CA LYS A 32 -16.54 -3.82 17.40
C LYS A 32 -15.20 -4.55 17.31
N ALA A 33 -15.07 -5.53 16.42
CA ALA A 33 -13.80 -6.22 16.20
C ALA A 33 -12.92 -5.39 15.26
N ILE A 34 -11.73 -5.00 15.72
CA ILE A 34 -10.77 -4.23 14.91
C ILE A 34 -10.14 -5.13 13.84
N CYS A 35 -9.77 -6.36 14.23
CA CYS A 35 -9.18 -7.34 13.33
C CYS A 35 -9.26 -8.75 13.92
N ILE A 36 -9.06 -9.75 13.06
CA ILE A 36 -8.93 -11.17 13.44
C ILE A 36 -7.69 -11.77 12.79
N GLU A 37 -6.91 -12.50 13.58
CA GLU A 37 -5.60 -13.02 13.21
C GLU A 37 -5.54 -14.53 13.42
N HIS A 38 -4.91 -15.24 12.47
CA HIS A 38 -4.56 -16.65 12.65
C HIS A 38 -3.31 -16.75 13.51
N ILE A 39 -3.37 -17.49 14.62
CA ILE A 39 -2.25 -17.66 15.54
C ILE A 39 -2.01 -19.15 15.86
N GLY A 40 -1.05 -19.42 16.74
CA GLY A 40 -0.72 -20.78 17.13
C GLY A 40 0.11 -21.52 16.06
N SER A 41 0.25 -22.84 16.23
CA SER A 41 1.12 -23.63 15.34
C SER A 41 0.52 -23.87 13.96
N THR A 42 -0.82 -23.84 13.83
CA THR A 42 -1.50 -24.02 12.53
C THR A 42 -1.36 -22.78 11.63
N ALA A 43 -1.04 -21.61 12.21
CA ALA A 43 -0.78 -20.37 11.48
C ALA A 43 0.63 -20.27 10.87
N VAL A 44 1.51 -21.25 11.11
CA VAL A 44 2.91 -21.24 10.66
C VAL A 44 3.13 -22.35 9.64
N PRO A 45 3.23 -22.03 8.33
CA PRO A 45 3.45 -23.03 7.29
C PRO A 45 4.66 -23.93 7.57
N GLY A 46 4.53 -25.22 7.27
CA GLY A 46 5.58 -26.23 7.49
C GLY A 46 5.77 -26.68 8.94
N LEU A 47 5.11 -26.06 9.92
CA LEU A 47 5.23 -26.44 11.33
C LEU A 47 4.19 -27.50 11.71
N LYS A 48 4.65 -28.71 12.05
CA LYS A 48 3.76 -29.80 12.51
C LYS A 48 2.93 -29.38 13.74
N ALA A 49 1.62 -29.56 13.73
CA ALA A 49 0.73 -29.07 14.79
C ALA A 49 -0.36 -30.07 15.17
N LYS A 50 -1.00 -29.83 16.32
CA LYS A 50 -2.32 -30.42 16.59
C LYS A 50 -3.33 -29.75 15.64
N PRO A 51 -4.36 -30.46 15.15
CA PRO A 51 -5.38 -29.90 14.27
C PRO A 51 -6.34 -29.01 15.08
N VAL A 52 -5.82 -27.88 15.57
CA VAL A 52 -6.56 -26.87 16.33
C VAL A 52 -6.31 -25.52 15.67
N ILE A 53 -7.37 -24.86 15.24
CA ILE A 53 -7.31 -23.52 14.66
C ILE A 53 -7.37 -22.51 15.80
N ASP A 54 -6.21 -21.96 16.17
CA ASP A 54 -6.11 -20.89 17.16
C ASP A 54 -6.25 -19.53 16.47
N MET A 55 -7.18 -18.70 16.93
CA MET A 55 -7.52 -17.39 16.38
C MET A 55 -7.46 -16.31 17.44
N MET A 56 -7.24 -15.07 17.02
CA MET A 56 -7.13 -13.93 17.93
C MET A 56 -7.90 -12.73 17.39
N ILE A 57 -8.79 -12.12 18.19
CA ILE A 57 -9.49 -10.88 17.85
C ILE A 57 -8.94 -9.71 18.67
N GLY A 58 -8.70 -8.60 17.98
CA GLY A 58 -8.32 -7.32 18.58
C GLY A 58 -9.56 -6.47 18.80
N ILE A 59 -9.71 -5.94 20.01
CA ILE A 59 -10.85 -5.07 20.38
C ILE A 59 -10.36 -3.82 21.11
N ALA A 60 -11.08 -2.70 20.97
CA ALA A 60 -10.75 -1.47 21.70
C ALA A 60 -10.97 -1.61 23.21
N ASN A 61 -12.14 -2.14 23.62
CA ASN A 61 -12.50 -2.38 25.01
C ASN A 61 -12.83 -3.86 25.22
N LEU A 62 -12.06 -4.54 26.05
CA LEU A 62 -12.21 -5.99 26.28
C LEU A 62 -13.59 -6.39 26.85
N HIS A 63 -14.29 -5.48 27.53
CA HIS A 63 -15.62 -5.75 28.09
C HIS A 63 -16.66 -5.96 26.98
N ASP A 64 -16.47 -5.33 25.82
CA ASP A 64 -17.41 -5.47 24.70
C ASP A 64 -17.45 -6.91 24.15
N ALA A 65 -16.40 -7.70 24.36
CA ALA A 65 -16.37 -9.10 23.94
C ALA A 65 -17.40 -9.98 24.68
N GLU A 66 -17.97 -9.52 25.80
CA GLU A 66 -19.05 -10.22 26.50
C GLU A 66 -20.37 -10.17 25.70
N LEU A 67 -20.55 -9.15 24.84
CA LEU A 67 -21.68 -9.08 23.90
C LEU A 67 -21.62 -10.17 22.82
N TRP A 68 -20.45 -10.79 22.62
CA TRP A 68 -20.23 -11.82 21.60
C TRP A 68 -20.55 -13.23 22.09
N ILE A 69 -20.86 -13.42 23.38
CA ILE A 69 -21.15 -14.75 23.94
C ILE A 69 -22.30 -15.43 23.20
N GLU A 70 -23.45 -14.77 23.07
CA GLU A 70 -24.63 -15.32 22.39
C GLU A 70 -24.42 -15.50 20.87
N PRO A 71 -23.90 -14.50 20.12
CA PRO A 71 -23.60 -14.68 18.70
C PRO A 71 -22.63 -15.84 18.41
N LEU A 72 -21.55 -15.96 19.19
CA LEU A 72 -20.56 -17.02 19.02
C LEU A 72 -21.10 -18.39 19.46
N ALA A 73 -21.98 -18.44 20.46
CA ALA A 73 -22.67 -19.68 20.86
C ALA A 73 -23.50 -20.27 19.70
N ARG A 74 -24.14 -19.44 18.88
CA ARG A 74 -24.86 -19.90 17.67
C ARG A 74 -23.94 -20.51 16.60
N LEU A 75 -22.66 -20.15 16.62
CA LEU A 75 -21.61 -20.76 15.78
C LEU A 75 -20.94 -21.98 16.43
N GLY A 76 -21.41 -22.39 17.61
CA GLY A 76 -20.91 -23.54 18.37
C GLY A 76 -19.74 -23.22 19.30
N TYR A 77 -19.46 -21.96 19.58
CA TYR A 77 -18.42 -21.57 20.53
C TYR A 77 -18.97 -21.44 21.96
N GLU A 78 -18.29 -22.08 22.89
CA GLU A 78 -18.53 -21.90 24.32
C GLU A 78 -17.59 -20.81 24.86
N TYR A 79 -18.14 -19.84 25.59
CA TYR A 79 -17.33 -18.92 26.38
C TYR A 79 -16.78 -19.63 27.61
N VAL A 80 -15.45 -19.62 27.77
CA VAL A 80 -14.77 -20.29 28.88
C VAL A 80 -14.05 -19.23 29.72
N PRO A 81 -14.64 -18.79 30.84
CA PRO A 81 -14.02 -17.83 31.74
C PRO A 81 -12.68 -18.34 32.28
N LYS A 82 -11.67 -17.46 32.31
CA LYS A 82 -10.32 -17.75 32.80
C LYS A 82 -9.89 -16.65 33.75
N ALA A 83 -10.22 -16.79 35.02
CA ALA A 83 -9.92 -15.79 36.06
C ALA A 83 -8.41 -15.50 36.16
N GLU A 84 -7.57 -16.48 35.85
CA GLU A 84 -6.11 -16.34 35.83
C GLU A 84 -5.57 -15.54 34.63
N PHE A 85 -6.41 -15.21 33.63
CA PHE A 85 -6.06 -14.40 32.46
C PHE A 85 -7.07 -13.26 32.27
N PRO A 86 -7.12 -12.25 33.16
CA PRO A 86 -8.17 -11.21 33.17
C PRO A 86 -8.18 -10.34 31.91
N ARG A 87 -7.02 -10.18 31.26
CA ARG A 87 -6.84 -9.44 29.99
C ARG A 87 -7.19 -10.25 28.74
N ARG A 88 -7.80 -11.43 28.92
CA ARG A 88 -8.20 -12.31 27.82
C ARG A 88 -9.66 -12.72 27.98
N ARG A 89 -10.40 -12.73 26.87
CA ARG A 89 -11.61 -13.55 26.75
C ARG A 89 -11.30 -14.75 25.87
N PHE A 90 -11.88 -15.89 26.19
CA PHE A 90 -11.57 -17.14 25.52
C PHE A 90 -12.85 -17.89 25.17
N PHE A 91 -12.97 -18.24 23.89
CA PHE A 91 -14.06 -19.05 23.37
C PHE A 91 -13.48 -20.31 22.72
N ARG A 92 -14.25 -21.39 22.80
CA ARG A 92 -13.80 -22.72 22.36
C ARG A 92 -14.91 -23.41 21.61
N ARG A 93 -14.61 -23.95 20.43
CA ARG A 93 -15.51 -24.86 19.70
C ARG A 93 -15.02 -26.30 19.83
N GLY A 94 -15.95 -27.24 19.98
CA GLY A 94 -15.69 -28.68 20.17
C GLY A 94 -15.80 -29.13 21.63
N GLU A 95 -15.42 -30.37 21.94
CA GLU A 95 -15.57 -30.96 23.27
C GLU A 95 -14.43 -30.60 24.23
N TRP A 96 -14.71 -30.60 25.54
CA TRP A 96 -13.71 -30.30 26.56
C TRP A 96 -12.49 -31.21 26.39
N ARG A 97 -11.29 -30.62 26.29
CA ARG A 97 -10.02 -31.32 25.97
C ARG A 97 -9.96 -31.96 24.56
N ALA A 98 -10.92 -31.67 23.68
CA ALA A 98 -10.89 -32.03 22.25
C ALA A 98 -11.43 -30.86 21.39
N GLY A 99 -11.11 -29.62 21.78
CA GLY A 99 -11.47 -28.43 21.03
C GLY A 99 -10.79 -28.41 19.66
N THR A 100 -11.53 -28.00 18.64
CA THR A 100 -11.05 -27.87 17.26
C THR A 100 -10.70 -26.43 16.92
N HIS A 101 -11.37 -25.45 17.54
CA HIS A 101 -11.13 -24.04 17.33
C HIS A 101 -11.04 -23.31 18.67
N HIS A 102 -10.06 -22.43 18.76
CA HIS A 102 -9.80 -21.59 19.92
C HIS A 102 -9.84 -20.14 19.48
N LEU A 103 -10.65 -19.33 20.13
CA LEU A 103 -10.74 -17.90 19.83
C LEU A 103 -10.34 -17.12 21.08
N HIS A 104 -9.24 -16.40 20.96
CA HIS A 104 -8.74 -15.51 21.99
C HIS A 104 -9.15 -14.08 21.67
N VAL A 105 -9.55 -13.30 22.65
CA VAL A 105 -9.83 -11.86 22.48
C VAL A 105 -8.94 -11.07 23.42
N TYR A 106 -8.29 -10.05 22.89
CA TYR A 106 -7.39 -9.16 23.60
C TYR A 106 -7.64 -7.71 23.20
N GLY A 107 -7.24 -6.77 24.06
CA GLY A 107 -7.10 -5.38 23.65
C GLY A 107 -6.18 -5.28 22.44
N HIS A 108 -6.62 -4.61 21.37
CA HIS A 108 -5.80 -4.46 20.17
C HIS A 108 -4.47 -3.79 20.53
N ASN A 109 -3.36 -4.28 19.98
CA ASN A 109 -2.01 -3.83 20.31
C ASN A 109 -1.56 -3.96 21.77
N SER A 110 -2.30 -4.70 22.62
CA SER A 110 -1.81 -5.10 23.94
C SER A 110 -0.53 -5.94 23.87
N THR A 111 0.18 -6.07 24.98
CA THR A 111 1.40 -6.89 25.06
C THR A 111 1.14 -8.31 24.60
N GLU A 112 0.08 -8.97 25.09
CA GLU A 112 -0.26 -10.35 24.73
C GLU A 112 -0.63 -10.51 23.26
N TRP A 113 -1.30 -9.51 22.68
CA TRP A 113 -1.57 -9.45 21.25
C TRP A 113 -0.27 -9.43 20.46
N ARG A 114 0.62 -8.47 20.76
CA ARG A 114 1.89 -8.28 20.07
C ARG A 114 2.79 -9.51 20.17
N GLU A 115 2.92 -10.09 21.36
CA GLU A 115 3.74 -11.27 21.59
C GLU A 115 3.32 -12.48 20.74
N LYS A 116 2.01 -12.67 20.55
CA LYS A 116 1.48 -13.76 19.71
C LYS A 116 1.80 -13.58 18.24
N ILE A 117 1.64 -12.35 17.75
CA ILE A 117 2.02 -11.97 16.38
C ILE A 117 3.53 -12.13 16.19
N LEU A 118 4.33 -11.60 17.12
CA LEU A 118 5.79 -11.69 17.07
C LEU A 118 6.28 -13.13 17.05
N PHE A 119 5.76 -13.99 17.92
CA PHE A 119 6.14 -15.39 17.93
C PHE A 119 5.80 -16.09 16.61
N ARG A 120 4.57 -15.91 16.10
CA ARG A 120 4.12 -16.47 14.81
C ARG A 120 5.02 -16.03 13.67
N ASP A 121 5.22 -14.72 13.55
CA ASP A 121 5.92 -14.12 12.42
C ASP A 121 7.42 -14.39 12.50
N TYR A 122 8.00 -14.52 13.70
CA TYR A 122 9.37 -14.98 13.86
C TYR A 122 9.54 -16.41 13.35
N LEU A 123 8.65 -17.34 13.71
CA LEU A 123 8.77 -18.71 13.21
C LEU A 123 8.60 -18.82 11.68
N LYS A 124 7.75 -17.98 11.08
CA LYS A 124 7.60 -17.89 9.61
C LYS A 124 8.89 -17.43 8.93
N ARG A 125 9.62 -16.49 9.55
CA ARG A 125 10.83 -15.86 8.98
C ARG A 125 12.11 -16.64 9.24
N HIS A 126 12.17 -17.45 10.30
CA HIS A 126 13.40 -18.10 10.75
C HIS A 126 13.27 -19.64 10.68
N PRO A 127 13.64 -20.28 9.55
CA PRO A 127 13.54 -21.73 9.38
C PRO A 127 14.27 -22.54 10.46
N GLU A 128 15.36 -22.01 11.03
CA GLU A 128 16.05 -22.63 12.14
C GLU A 128 15.20 -22.65 13.42
N ALA A 129 14.61 -21.51 13.79
CA ALA A 129 13.72 -21.41 14.95
C ALA A 129 12.48 -22.30 14.77
N LEU A 130 11.94 -22.39 13.55
CA LEU A 130 10.86 -23.32 13.21
C LEU A 130 11.26 -24.77 13.47
N ARG A 131 12.44 -25.21 13.00
CA ARG A 131 12.96 -26.56 13.25
C ARG A 131 13.16 -26.83 14.74
N GLN A 132 13.77 -25.89 15.47
CA GLN A 132 13.97 -26.01 16.92
C GLN A 132 12.63 -26.15 17.67
N TYR A 133 11.65 -25.33 17.31
CA TYR A 133 10.32 -25.40 17.92
C TYR A 133 9.61 -26.71 17.60
N GLN A 134 9.75 -27.21 16.38
CA GLN A 134 9.19 -28.51 16.00
C GLN A 134 9.80 -29.64 16.82
N SER A 135 11.13 -29.72 16.90
CA SER A 135 11.83 -30.75 17.68
C SER A 135 11.42 -30.72 19.16
N LEU A 136 11.34 -29.52 19.75
CA LEU A 136 10.86 -29.36 21.13
C LEU A 136 9.44 -29.89 21.31
N LYS A 137 8.53 -29.60 20.37
CA LYS A 137 7.14 -30.09 20.45
C LYS A 137 7.06 -31.61 20.34
N GLU A 138 7.88 -32.22 19.48
CA GLU A 138 7.93 -33.67 19.32
C GLU A 138 8.47 -34.34 20.60
N GLU A 139 9.55 -33.80 21.18
CA GLU A 139 10.09 -34.26 22.46
C GLU A 139 9.07 -34.15 23.61
N LEU A 140 8.45 -32.98 23.76
CA LEU A 140 7.44 -32.75 24.81
C LEU A 140 6.20 -33.62 24.60
N ALA A 141 5.77 -33.86 23.36
CA ALA A 141 4.66 -34.75 23.08
C ALA A 141 5.00 -36.21 23.44
N ALA A 142 6.24 -36.65 23.19
CA ALA A 142 6.70 -37.98 23.56
C ALA A 142 6.83 -38.15 25.09
N LYS A 143 7.30 -37.10 25.80
CA LYS A 143 7.50 -37.09 27.26
C LYS A 143 6.20 -36.94 28.06
N PHE A 144 5.29 -36.08 27.59
CA PHE A 144 4.04 -35.73 28.29
C PHE A 144 2.80 -36.18 27.51
N ARG A 145 2.77 -37.44 27.05
CA ARG A 145 1.73 -37.98 26.15
C ARG A 145 0.30 -37.74 26.61
N ASN A 146 0.07 -37.79 27.93
CA ASN A 146 -1.25 -37.68 28.57
C ASN A 146 -1.35 -36.47 29.53
N ASP A 147 -0.40 -35.53 29.47
CA ASP A 147 -0.37 -34.32 30.30
C ASP A 147 -0.26 -33.07 29.43
N ARG A 148 -1.42 -32.52 29.06
CA ARG A 148 -1.49 -31.32 28.22
C ARG A 148 -0.97 -30.07 28.90
N VAL A 149 -1.05 -30.00 30.24
CA VAL A 149 -0.60 -28.83 31.01
C VAL A 149 0.92 -28.78 31.00
N ALA A 150 1.58 -29.88 31.35
CA ALA A 150 3.04 -29.99 31.28
C ALA A 150 3.57 -29.80 29.86
N TYR A 151 2.88 -30.34 28.84
CA TYR A 151 3.20 -30.09 27.43
C TYR A 151 3.14 -28.60 27.04
N THR A 152 2.19 -27.86 27.60
CA THR A 152 2.02 -26.43 27.31
C THR A 152 3.09 -25.60 28.04
N GLN A 153 3.33 -25.91 29.31
CA GLN A 153 4.34 -25.24 30.14
C GLN A 153 5.76 -25.47 29.63
N GLY A 154 6.08 -26.68 29.16
CA GLY A 154 7.42 -27.01 28.64
C GLY A 154 7.84 -26.21 27.41
N LYS A 155 6.91 -25.48 26.77
CA LYS A 155 7.22 -24.60 25.63
C LYS A 155 7.48 -23.15 26.05
N ALA A 156 7.15 -22.77 27.28
CA ALA A 156 7.08 -21.38 27.71
C ALA A 156 8.44 -20.66 27.55
N ASP A 157 9.53 -21.30 27.96
CA ASP A 157 10.87 -20.70 27.88
C ASP A 157 11.33 -20.50 26.44
N PHE A 158 11.08 -21.48 25.57
CA PHE A 158 11.38 -21.34 24.15
C PHE A 158 10.54 -20.22 23.51
N ILE A 159 9.23 -20.20 23.78
CA ILE A 159 8.33 -19.15 23.29
C ILE A 159 8.83 -17.78 23.74
N ARG A 160 9.20 -17.63 25.01
CA ARG A 160 9.77 -16.40 25.55
C ARG A 160 11.06 -16.01 24.84
N SER A 161 11.99 -16.95 24.65
CA SER A 161 13.25 -16.67 23.93
C SER A 161 13.05 -16.18 22.49
N ILE A 162 12.03 -16.70 21.80
CA ILE A 162 11.69 -16.28 20.44
C ILE A 162 11.05 -14.89 20.45
N ILE A 163 10.17 -14.63 21.41
CA ILE A 163 9.59 -13.31 21.63
C ILE A 163 10.70 -12.29 21.93
N ASP A 164 11.68 -12.62 22.78
CA ASP A 164 12.81 -11.76 23.12
C ASP A 164 13.70 -11.48 21.89
N LYS A 165 13.97 -12.50 21.06
CA LYS A 165 14.69 -12.31 19.79
C LYS A 165 13.89 -11.44 18.82
N ALA A 166 12.58 -11.67 18.69
CA ALA A 166 11.69 -10.88 17.84
C ALA A 166 11.63 -9.42 18.31
N TRP A 167 11.55 -9.18 19.62
CA TRP A 167 11.67 -7.85 20.20
C TRP A 167 13.04 -7.23 19.96
N GLY A 168 14.12 -7.99 20.13
CA GLY A 168 15.49 -7.54 19.85
C GLY A 168 15.65 -7.05 18.41
N GLU A 169 15.13 -7.79 17.43
CA GLU A 169 15.06 -7.36 16.02
C GLU A 169 14.26 -6.06 15.87
N MET A 170 13.10 -5.95 16.52
CA MET A 170 12.27 -4.74 16.47
C MET A 170 12.90 -3.52 17.15
N THR A 171 13.65 -3.71 18.24
CA THR A 171 14.28 -2.64 19.03
C THR A 171 15.65 -2.22 18.49
N LYS A 172 16.20 -2.96 17.52
CA LYS A 172 17.46 -2.62 16.84
C LYS A 172 17.41 -1.25 16.20
N TYR A 173 16.24 -0.84 15.73
CA TYR A 173 16.02 0.42 15.06
C TYR A 173 15.18 1.35 15.93
N LYS A 174 15.63 2.59 16.08
CA LYS A 174 14.83 3.64 16.72
C LYS A 174 13.86 4.22 15.70
N MET A 175 12.57 3.97 15.90
CA MET A 175 11.50 4.58 15.11
C MET A 175 11.10 5.92 15.72
N GLU A 176 10.98 6.95 14.89
CA GLU A 176 10.49 8.26 15.33
C GLU A 176 9.83 9.04 14.20
N GLU A 177 8.94 9.96 14.57
CA GLU A 177 8.41 10.96 13.64
C GLU A 177 9.53 11.88 13.19
N LEU A 178 9.49 12.27 11.91
CA LEU A 178 10.46 13.19 11.36
C LEU A 178 10.36 14.54 12.08
N SER A 179 11.46 14.97 12.68
CA SER A 179 11.60 16.30 13.28
C SER A 179 12.28 17.27 12.32
N ALA A 180 12.07 18.58 12.53
CA ALA A 180 12.72 19.63 11.75
C ALA A 180 14.25 19.52 11.74
N GLU A 181 14.85 19.08 12.85
CA GLU A 181 16.30 18.87 12.99
C GLU A 181 16.86 17.77 12.08
N LYS A 182 16.01 16.83 11.63
CA LYS A 182 16.40 15.69 10.78
C LYS A 182 15.92 15.84 9.34
N LEU A 183 15.34 16.99 8.99
CA LEU A 183 14.77 17.23 7.68
C LEU A 183 15.81 17.10 6.56
N GLU A 184 16.98 17.70 6.73
CA GLU A 184 18.07 17.59 5.74
C GLU A 184 18.59 16.15 5.59
N LYS A 185 18.62 15.38 6.68
CA LYS A 185 18.98 13.95 6.62
C LYS A 185 17.94 13.15 5.85
N PHE A 186 16.65 13.45 6.04
CA PHE A 186 15.56 12.85 5.29
C PHE A 186 15.62 13.20 3.80
N PHE A 187 15.92 14.45 3.44
CA PHE A 187 16.11 14.85 2.06
C PHE A 187 17.32 14.17 1.42
N ALA A 188 18.44 14.05 2.14
CA ALA A 188 19.60 13.30 1.67
C ALA A 188 19.25 11.82 1.45
N TYR A 189 18.46 11.21 2.35
CA TYR A 189 17.97 9.85 2.20
C TYR A 189 17.09 9.68 0.96
N CYS A 190 16.13 10.59 0.75
CA CYS A 190 15.28 10.61 -0.45
C CYS A 190 16.11 10.71 -1.74
N ARG A 191 17.09 11.61 -1.79
CA ARG A 191 17.99 11.75 -2.95
C ARG A 191 18.80 10.49 -3.21
N LYS A 192 19.31 9.85 -2.15
CA LYS A 192 20.12 8.63 -2.23
C LYS A 192 19.33 7.47 -2.84
N HIS A 193 18.05 7.34 -2.47
CA HIS A 193 17.25 6.14 -2.78
C HIS A 193 16.15 6.34 -3.80
N ARG A 194 16.00 7.51 -4.41
CA ARG A 194 14.90 7.78 -5.35
C ARG A 194 14.82 6.78 -6.52
N GLN A 195 15.96 6.25 -6.99
CA GLN A 195 15.99 5.23 -8.05
C GLN A 195 15.56 3.81 -7.58
N GLU A 196 15.52 3.61 -6.26
CA GLU A 196 15.05 2.35 -5.64
C GLU A 196 13.53 2.32 -5.47
N VAL A 197 12.87 3.46 -5.67
CA VAL A 197 11.42 3.65 -5.48
C VAL A 197 10.83 4.45 -6.64
N ASP A 198 9.56 4.81 -6.52
CA ASP A 198 8.97 5.82 -7.39
C ASP A 198 9.53 7.22 -7.06
N GLU A 199 10.27 7.78 -8.00
CA GLU A 199 10.97 9.06 -7.84
C GLU A 199 10.09 10.30 -8.08
N SER A 200 8.82 10.13 -8.48
CA SER A 200 7.92 11.22 -8.92
C SER A 200 7.77 12.40 -7.93
N PHE A 201 8.15 12.22 -6.66
CA PHE A 201 8.02 13.22 -5.58
C PHE A 201 9.29 13.39 -4.75
N LEU A 202 10.44 12.99 -5.30
CA LEU A 202 11.74 12.96 -4.61
C LEU A 202 12.79 13.87 -5.29
N TYR A 203 12.37 14.71 -6.24
CA TYR A 203 13.21 15.72 -6.86
C TYR A 203 13.31 16.98 -6.00
N GLU A 204 14.32 17.82 -6.26
CA GLU A 204 14.60 19.03 -5.45
C GLU A 204 13.40 19.97 -5.36
N GLU A 205 12.61 20.06 -6.43
CA GLU A 205 11.42 20.90 -6.51
C GLU A 205 10.34 20.37 -5.54
N ASP A 206 10.11 19.05 -5.51
CA ASP A 206 9.12 18.43 -4.61
C ASP A 206 9.57 18.42 -3.14
N LEU A 207 10.88 18.31 -2.88
CA LEU A 207 11.45 18.32 -1.53
C LEU A 207 11.55 19.73 -0.96
N ARG A 208 11.69 20.76 -1.81
CA ARG A 208 11.67 22.17 -1.37
C ARG A 208 10.33 22.56 -0.77
N ASP A 209 9.24 22.09 -1.36
CA ASP A 209 7.88 22.39 -0.91
C ASP A 209 7.40 21.43 0.18
N PHE A 210 8.24 20.48 0.61
CA PHE A 210 7.89 19.54 1.66
C PHE A 210 7.81 20.25 3.02
N ALA A 211 6.67 20.07 3.68
CA ALA A 211 6.46 20.49 5.06
C ALA A 211 5.96 19.30 5.90
N ILE A 212 6.62 19.07 7.04
CA ILE A 212 6.20 18.10 8.05
C ILE A 212 4.83 18.56 8.57
N GLY A 213 3.84 17.66 8.54
CA GLY A 213 2.51 17.97 9.04
C GLY A 213 1.50 16.90 8.65
N GLU A 214 0.21 17.18 8.88
CA GLU A 214 -0.87 16.23 8.62
C GLU A 214 -0.97 15.79 7.16
N ASP A 215 -0.56 16.64 6.22
CA ASP A 215 -0.53 16.34 4.78
C ASP A 215 0.66 15.46 4.40
N ASN A 216 1.75 15.50 5.17
CA ASN A 216 2.96 14.72 4.94
C ASN A 216 3.47 14.04 6.22
N PRO A 217 2.66 13.18 6.89
CA PRO A 217 3.15 12.45 8.05
C PRO A 217 4.34 11.61 7.61
N THR A 218 5.41 11.63 8.40
CA THR A 218 6.67 11.02 8.02
C THR A 218 7.33 10.38 9.23
N TYR A 219 7.69 9.11 9.09
CA TYR A 219 8.47 8.35 10.07
C TYR A 219 9.80 7.95 9.46
N ILE A 220 10.82 7.93 10.32
CA ILE A 220 12.16 7.50 9.99
C ILE A 220 12.58 6.42 10.98
N ALA A 221 13.42 5.51 10.52
CA ALA A 221 14.10 4.53 11.35
C ALA A 221 15.59 4.81 11.35
N LEU A 222 16.15 4.89 12.56
CA LEU A 222 17.57 5.08 12.78
C LEU A 222 18.19 3.77 13.30
N ASP A 223 19.38 3.45 12.83
CA ASP A 223 20.18 2.38 13.41
C ASP A 223 20.82 2.80 14.76
N PRO A 224 21.56 1.91 15.45
CA PRO A 224 22.22 2.26 16.71
C PRO A 224 23.29 3.36 16.60
N ALA A 225 23.82 3.62 15.41
CA ALA A 225 24.75 4.73 15.16
C ALA A 225 24.02 6.07 14.96
N GLY A 226 22.69 6.04 14.80
CA GLY A 226 21.85 7.20 14.55
C GLY A 226 21.72 7.54 13.07
N ASP A 227 22.13 6.63 12.18
CA ASP A 227 22.01 6.78 10.74
C ASP A 227 20.63 6.34 10.26
N MET A 228 20.05 7.10 9.33
CA MET A 228 18.74 6.80 8.77
C MET A 228 18.84 5.63 7.81
N VAL A 229 18.18 4.53 8.18
CA VAL A 229 18.16 3.30 7.39
C VAL A 229 16.84 3.07 6.69
N ALA A 230 15.75 3.69 7.15
CA ALA A 230 14.44 3.54 6.53
C ALA A 230 13.56 4.78 6.71
N ALA A 231 12.63 5.00 5.77
CA ALA A 231 11.67 6.09 5.84
C ALA A 231 10.33 5.71 5.21
N ALA A 232 9.25 6.22 5.82
CA ALA A 232 7.90 6.17 5.30
C ALA A 232 7.29 7.57 5.36
N SER A 233 6.86 8.11 4.23
CA SER A 233 6.23 9.43 4.13
C SER A 233 5.00 9.35 3.23
N LEU A 234 3.89 9.96 3.65
CA LEU A 234 2.68 10.06 2.84
C LEU A 234 2.53 11.43 2.18
N ILE A 235 1.70 11.48 1.15
CA ILE A 235 1.11 12.67 0.55
C ILE A 235 -0.40 12.50 0.70
N LYS A 236 -1.01 13.37 1.50
CA LYS A 236 -2.44 13.42 1.78
C LYS A 236 -3.01 14.81 1.53
N ASP A 237 -2.65 15.43 0.41
CA ASP A 237 -3.20 16.73 0.02
C ASP A 237 -4.74 16.68 -0.18
N ALA A 238 -5.34 17.83 -0.51
CA ALA A 238 -6.77 17.96 -0.75
C ALA A 238 -7.30 17.01 -1.84
N TYR A 239 -6.51 16.69 -2.87
CA TYR A 239 -6.90 15.77 -3.94
C TYR A 239 -6.96 14.34 -3.40
N HIS A 240 -5.92 13.90 -2.69
CA HIS A 240 -5.83 12.57 -2.11
C HIS A 240 -6.96 12.34 -1.07
N ARG A 241 -7.16 13.28 -0.14
CA ARG A 241 -8.25 13.21 0.85
C ARG A 241 -9.64 13.15 0.22
N LYS A 242 -9.90 13.95 -0.82
CA LYS A 242 -11.18 13.91 -1.56
C LYS A 242 -11.43 12.53 -2.19
N GLY A 243 -10.37 11.87 -2.63
CA GLY A 243 -10.43 10.50 -3.13
C GLY A 243 -10.48 9.42 -2.04
N ARG A 244 -10.46 9.80 -0.75
CA ARG A 244 -10.30 8.89 0.39
C ARG A 244 -9.06 7.99 0.23
N ARG A 245 -7.97 8.55 -0.29
CA ARG A 245 -6.70 7.86 -0.55
C ARG A 245 -5.51 8.63 0.01
N GLY A 246 -4.40 7.94 0.26
CA GLY A 246 -3.10 8.55 0.52
C GLY A 246 -2.02 7.92 -0.36
N ARG A 247 -1.06 8.71 -0.83
CA ARG A 247 0.08 8.20 -1.62
C ARG A 247 1.32 8.11 -0.75
N PHE A 248 2.10 7.05 -0.85
CA PHE A 248 3.46 7.04 -0.33
C PHE A 248 4.37 7.92 -1.21
N ARG A 249 4.98 8.95 -0.61
CA ARG A 249 6.11 9.69 -1.19
C ARG A 249 7.34 8.80 -1.22
N ILE A 250 7.59 8.12 -0.11
CA ILE A 250 8.64 7.11 0.02
C ILE A 250 8.16 6.06 1.02
N PHE A 251 8.49 4.80 0.73
CA PHE A 251 8.31 3.68 1.64
C PHE A 251 9.45 2.70 1.37
N TYR A 252 10.56 2.89 2.07
CA TYR A 252 11.83 2.23 1.73
C TYR A 252 12.72 2.02 2.96
N SER A 253 13.52 0.96 2.89
CA SER A 253 14.56 0.59 3.85
C SER A 253 15.81 0.11 3.11
N GLU A 254 16.98 0.58 3.54
CA GLU A 254 18.29 0.10 3.08
C GLU A 254 18.56 -1.34 3.52
N VAL A 255 17.91 -1.76 4.60
CA VAL A 255 18.03 -3.10 5.14
C VAL A 255 16.81 -3.90 4.71
N ASP A 256 17.05 -5.06 4.13
CA ASP A 256 16.00 -6.02 3.76
C ASP A 256 15.46 -6.73 5.02
N ASP A 257 14.72 -5.96 5.83
CA ASP A 257 14.17 -6.40 7.10
C ASP A 257 12.65 -6.20 7.14
N PHE A 258 11.92 -7.31 7.05
CA PHE A 258 10.46 -7.32 7.11
C PHE A 258 9.90 -6.73 8.41
N ALA A 259 10.56 -6.94 9.55
CA ALA A 259 10.09 -6.41 10.83
C ALA A 259 10.17 -4.88 10.85
N LEU A 260 11.23 -4.33 10.26
CA LEU A 260 11.40 -2.89 10.09
C LEU A 260 10.33 -2.30 9.16
N TYR A 261 10.10 -2.90 7.99
CA TYR A 261 9.01 -2.50 7.09
C TYR A 261 7.64 -2.57 7.76
N GLY A 262 7.36 -3.64 8.51
CA GLY A 262 6.12 -3.78 9.25
C GLY A 262 5.96 -2.74 10.37
N HIS A 263 7.05 -2.32 11.01
CA HIS A 263 7.02 -1.22 11.99
C HIS A 263 6.75 0.11 11.30
N LEU A 264 7.48 0.44 10.22
CA LEU A 264 7.23 1.64 9.43
C LEU A 264 5.78 1.72 8.97
N LEU A 265 5.24 0.61 8.45
CA LEU A 265 3.86 0.55 8.01
C LEU A 265 2.88 0.83 9.16
N ARG A 266 3.03 0.16 10.32
CA ARG A 266 2.17 0.42 11.48
C ARG A 266 2.25 1.88 11.96
N SER A 267 3.45 2.45 11.94
CA SER A 267 3.67 3.85 12.33
C SER A 267 3.02 4.83 11.36
N ILE A 268 3.00 4.54 10.06
CA ILE A 268 2.46 5.47 9.07
C ILE A 268 0.95 5.27 8.84
N VAL A 269 0.42 4.04 8.95
CA VAL A 269 -1.02 3.75 8.70
C VAL A 269 -1.94 4.40 9.74
N GLN A 270 -1.46 4.69 10.95
CA GLN A 270 -2.25 5.41 11.95
C GLN A 270 -2.65 6.83 11.49
N HIS A 271 -1.94 7.39 10.50
CA HIS A 271 -2.29 8.67 9.87
C HIS A 271 -3.30 8.53 8.73
N GLY A 272 -3.88 7.35 8.55
CA GLY A 272 -4.88 7.02 7.53
C GLY A 272 -6.32 7.42 7.89
N GLU A 273 -6.55 8.15 8.98
CA GLU A 273 -7.90 8.59 9.37
C GLU A 273 -8.60 9.33 8.23
N GLY A 274 -9.84 8.94 7.94
CA GLY A 274 -10.65 9.48 6.85
C GLY A 274 -10.30 8.95 5.44
N LEU A 275 -9.37 8.02 5.33
CA LEU A 275 -8.98 7.37 4.06
C LEU A 275 -9.44 5.91 4.04
N ASP A 276 -9.71 5.38 2.85
CA ASP A 276 -10.04 3.96 2.64
C ASP A 276 -8.79 3.12 2.34
N GLN A 277 -7.75 3.75 1.80
CA GLN A 277 -6.56 3.05 1.32
C GLN A 277 -5.35 3.97 1.18
N LEU A 278 -4.17 3.35 1.26
CA LEU A 278 -2.89 3.95 0.88
C LEU A 278 -2.37 3.27 -0.38
N PHE A 279 -1.57 3.96 -1.19
CA PHE A 279 -0.97 3.36 -2.38
C PHE A 279 0.46 3.82 -2.62
N VAL A 280 1.25 2.98 -3.26
CA VAL A 280 2.64 3.23 -3.62
C VAL A 280 2.89 2.75 -5.05
N PHE A 281 3.75 3.43 -5.79
CA PHE A 281 4.28 2.93 -7.05
C PHE A 281 5.67 2.37 -6.81
N VAL A 282 5.99 1.25 -7.45
CA VAL A 282 7.28 0.59 -7.37
C VAL A 282 7.75 0.27 -8.79
N PRO A 283 8.95 0.70 -9.21
CA PRO A 283 9.51 0.29 -10.49
C PRO A 283 9.55 -1.24 -10.60
N THR A 284 9.16 -1.81 -11.74
CA THR A 284 9.05 -3.28 -11.87
C THR A 284 10.39 -4.00 -11.79
N MET A 285 11.50 -3.28 -11.94
CA MET A 285 12.85 -3.82 -11.72
C MET A 285 13.15 -4.09 -10.24
N GLN A 286 12.33 -3.54 -9.32
CA GLN A 286 12.50 -3.68 -7.87
C GLN A 286 11.71 -4.86 -7.33
N GLU A 287 12.08 -6.07 -7.77
CA GLU A 287 11.40 -7.33 -7.42
C GLU A 287 11.34 -7.58 -5.91
N ARG A 288 12.42 -7.26 -5.19
CA ARG A 288 12.49 -7.44 -3.73
C ARG A 288 11.47 -6.57 -3.00
N MET A 289 11.32 -5.31 -3.43
CA MET A 289 10.32 -4.41 -2.86
C MET A 289 8.91 -4.91 -3.16
N MET A 290 8.65 -5.39 -4.37
CA MET A 290 7.34 -5.96 -4.72
C MET A 290 7.00 -7.19 -3.86
N GLU A 291 7.98 -8.07 -3.61
CA GLU A 291 7.79 -9.22 -2.70
C GLU A 291 7.52 -8.77 -1.26
N MET A 292 8.28 -7.76 -0.78
CA MET A 292 8.10 -7.18 0.56
C MET A 292 6.70 -6.59 0.74
N LEU A 293 6.22 -5.82 -0.24
CA LEU A 293 4.87 -5.26 -0.23
C LEU A 293 3.78 -6.36 -0.20
N GLY A 294 3.96 -7.43 -0.97
CA GLY A 294 3.06 -8.59 -0.93
C GLY A 294 3.01 -9.25 0.45
N LYS A 295 4.14 -9.34 1.16
CA LYS A 295 4.19 -9.86 2.54
C LYS A 295 3.53 -8.92 3.56
N LEU A 296 3.39 -7.63 3.22
CA LEU A 296 2.76 -6.59 4.04
C LEU A 296 1.28 -6.36 3.69
N ASP A 297 0.63 -7.30 3.00
CA ASP A 297 -0.77 -7.23 2.57
C ASP A 297 -1.09 -6.09 1.58
N PHE A 298 -0.09 -5.54 0.90
CA PHE A 298 -0.36 -4.68 -0.24
C PHE A 298 -0.83 -5.52 -1.43
N LYS A 299 -1.88 -5.05 -2.10
CA LYS A 299 -2.47 -5.67 -3.29
C LYS A 299 -2.03 -4.91 -4.53
N LEU A 300 -1.59 -5.64 -5.55
CA LEU A 300 -1.32 -5.06 -6.87
C LEU A 300 -2.64 -4.57 -7.49
N GLU A 301 -2.73 -3.28 -7.82
CA GLU A 301 -3.94 -2.65 -8.36
C GLU A 301 -3.87 -2.44 -9.89
N ARG A 302 -2.71 -2.02 -10.40
CA ARG A 302 -2.46 -1.81 -11.83
C ARG A 302 -0.97 -1.66 -12.13
N TYR A 303 -0.62 -1.75 -13.41
CA TYR A 303 0.67 -1.29 -13.92
C TYR A 303 0.51 0.05 -14.63
N ALA A 304 1.56 0.86 -14.59
CA ALA A 304 1.75 2.06 -15.39
C ALA A 304 3.02 1.90 -16.24
N PHE A 305 2.95 2.33 -17.49
CA PHE A 305 4.07 2.31 -18.42
C PHE A 305 4.55 3.73 -18.67
N ILE A 306 5.87 3.90 -18.60
CA ILE A 306 6.55 5.14 -18.93
C ILE A 306 7.02 5.00 -20.38
N LEU A 307 6.59 5.92 -21.23
CA LEU A 307 6.88 5.92 -22.66
C LEU A 307 7.67 7.18 -23.01
N VAL A 308 8.73 7.01 -23.80
CA VAL A 308 9.61 8.09 -24.25
C VAL A 308 9.68 8.13 -25.77
N HIS A 309 9.55 9.33 -26.32
CA HIS A 309 9.89 9.66 -27.70
C HIS A 309 11.30 10.29 -27.72
N LYS A 310 12.31 9.50 -28.12
CA LYS A 310 13.73 9.86 -27.95
C LYS A 310 14.29 10.86 -28.97
N GLN A 311 13.60 11.06 -30.10
CA GLN A 311 14.04 11.92 -31.20
C GLN A 311 12.83 12.65 -31.79
N LEU A 312 12.44 13.77 -31.20
CA LEU A 312 11.30 14.54 -31.68
C LEU A 312 11.60 15.22 -33.03
N GLU A 313 10.71 15.00 -33.97
CA GLU A 313 10.57 15.83 -35.17
C GLU A 313 9.25 16.58 -35.08
N LYS A 314 9.20 17.83 -35.56
CA LYS A 314 7.99 18.66 -35.48
C LYS A 314 6.85 17.99 -36.28
N PRO A 315 5.84 17.38 -35.65
CA PRO A 315 4.82 16.68 -36.39
C PRO A 315 3.79 17.66 -36.94
N ALA A 316 3.32 17.41 -38.16
CA ALA A 316 2.22 18.16 -38.73
C ALA A 316 0.88 17.74 -38.10
N TYR A 317 0.06 18.72 -37.76
CA TYR A 317 -1.32 18.53 -37.34
C TYR A 317 -2.22 19.60 -37.96
N SER A 318 -3.51 19.30 -38.09
CA SER A 318 -4.53 20.25 -38.51
C SER A 318 -5.71 20.16 -37.56
N VAL A 319 -6.28 21.31 -37.21
CA VAL A 319 -7.50 21.40 -36.43
C VAL A 319 -8.67 21.27 -37.42
N PRO A 320 -9.56 20.27 -37.27
CA PRO A 320 -10.67 20.09 -38.20
C PRO A 320 -11.65 21.27 -38.18
N ASP A 321 -12.39 21.46 -39.28
CA ASP A 321 -13.42 22.49 -39.36
C ASP A 321 -14.44 22.39 -38.23
N GLY A 322 -14.81 23.54 -37.67
CA GLY A 322 -15.72 23.64 -36.52
C GLY A 322 -15.04 23.48 -35.15
N TYR A 323 -13.76 23.13 -35.11
CA TYR A 323 -12.97 23.06 -33.88
C TYR A 323 -12.03 24.27 -33.75
N THR A 324 -11.76 24.68 -32.52
CA THR A 324 -10.69 25.64 -32.19
C THR A 324 -9.78 25.04 -31.13
N LEU A 325 -8.47 25.19 -31.30
CA LEU A 325 -7.47 24.78 -30.32
C LEU A 325 -6.85 26.05 -29.73
N GLU A 326 -7.00 26.23 -28.44
CA GLU A 326 -6.62 27.46 -27.75
C GLU A 326 -5.67 27.14 -26.59
N ALA A 327 -4.73 28.05 -26.31
CA ALA A 327 -3.93 27.96 -25.11
C ALA A 327 -4.79 28.21 -23.88
N PHE A 328 -4.59 27.43 -22.82
CA PHE A 328 -5.27 27.58 -21.55
C PHE A 328 -4.98 28.95 -20.93
N ARG A 329 -6.02 29.64 -20.49
CA ARG A 329 -5.95 30.93 -19.81
C ARG A 329 -6.27 30.76 -18.33
N LEU A 330 -5.27 31.05 -17.49
CA LEU A 330 -5.43 31.06 -16.04
C LEU A 330 -6.45 32.13 -15.62
N GLY A 331 -7.39 31.74 -14.76
CA GLY A 331 -8.53 32.53 -14.29
C GLY A 331 -9.75 32.49 -15.22
N VAL A 332 -9.72 31.71 -16.30
CA VAL A 332 -10.80 31.63 -17.29
C VAL A 332 -11.18 30.18 -17.61
N ASP A 333 -10.20 29.33 -17.92
CA ASP A 333 -10.45 28.01 -18.52
C ASP A 333 -10.42 26.85 -17.49
N GLU A 334 -10.30 27.12 -16.18
CA GLU A 334 -10.22 26.09 -15.13
C GLU A 334 -11.43 25.15 -15.10
N GLU A 335 -12.63 25.72 -15.25
CA GLU A 335 -13.88 24.96 -15.24
C GLU A 335 -13.97 24.06 -16.46
N ALA A 336 -13.66 24.60 -17.64
CA ALA A 336 -13.60 23.86 -18.89
C ALA A 336 -12.60 22.71 -18.82
N TRP A 337 -11.41 22.94 -18.27
CA TRP A 337 -10.40 21.92 -18.08
C TRP A 337 -10.86 20.82 -17.12
N ALA A 338 -11.43 21.20 -15.97
CA ALA A 338 -11.93 20.26 -14.99
C ALA A 338 -13.07 19.39 -15.56
N GLU A 339 -14.00 19.97 -16.31
CA GLU A 339 -15.08 19.26 -16.99
C GLU A 339 -14.52 18.18 -17.92
N VAL A 340 -13.63 18.57 -18.86
CA VAL A 340 -13.08 17.64 -19.84
C VAL A 340 -12.23 16.56 -19.19
N ARG A 341 -11.37 16.92 -18.23
CA ARG A 341 -10.52 15.95 -17.51
C ARG A 341 -11.40 14.93 -16.80
N ASN A 342 -12.37 15.39 -16.03
CA ASN A 342 -13.19 14.51 -15.20
C ASN A 342 -14.06 13.59 -16.07
N ALA A 343 -14.65 14.10 -17.16
CA ALA A 343 -15.40 13.27 -18.11
C ALA A 343 -14.50 12.28 -18.85
N GLY A 344 -13.32 12.70 -19.31
CA GLY A 344 -12.41 11.87 -20.10
C GLY A 344 -11.76 10.72 -19.31
N PHE A 345 -11.61 10.88 -17.99
CA PHE A 345 -11.01 9.87 -17.11
C PHE A 345 -11.98 9.20 -16.13
N ALA A 346 -13.28 9.48 -16.20
CA ALA A 346 -14.29 8.98 -15.25
C ALA A 346 -14.26 7.46 -15.06
N THR A 347 -13.95 6.70 -16.10
CA THR A 347 -13.90 5.23 -16.08
C THR A 347 -12.48 4.67 -15.96
N LEU A 348 -11.45 5.53 -15.90
CA LEU A 348 -10.06 5.11 -15.86
C LEU A 348 -9.62 4.87 -14.41
N ARG A 349 -9.23 3.63 -14.10
CA ARG A 349 -8.73 3.25 -12.78
C ARG A 349 -7.58 4.17 -12.32
N GLY A 350 -7.63 4.63 -11.07
CA GLY A 350 -6.69 5.58 -10.49
C GLY A 350 -7.03 7.06 -10.71
N ASN A 351 -8.07 7.37 -11.49
CA ASN A 351 -8.49 8.75 -11.78
C ASN A 351 -9.91 9.09 -11.28
N GLU A 352 -10.44 8.27 -10.36
CA GLU A 352 -11.79 8.37 -9.83
C GLU A 352 -12.04 9.69 -9.08
N THR A 353 -10.99 10.29 -8.52
CA THR A 353 -11.08 11.58 -7.83
C THR A 353 -11.27 12.70 -8.85
N PRO A 354 -12.39 13.45 -8.81
CA PRO A 354 -12.58 14.59 -9.71
C PRO A 354 -11.72 15.78 -9.28
N VAL A 355 -11.03 16.40 -10.25
CA VAL A 355 -10.32 17.67 -10.03
C VAL A 355 -11.31 18.82 -9.96
N THR A 356 -10.99 19.85 -9.18
CA THR A 356 -11.78 21.10 -9.11
C THR A 356 -11.08 22.23 -9.88
N PRO A 357 -11.79 23.30 -10.24
CA PRO A 357 -11.17 24.48 -10.84
C PRO A 357 -9.99 25.03 -10.03
N GLU A 358 -10.09 25.04 -8.70
CA GLU A 358 -9.00 25.50 -7.82
C GLU A 358 -7.78 24.58 -7.88
N MET A 359 -7.99 23.28 -8.04
CA MET A 359 -6.89 22.32 -8.26
C MET A 359 -6.23 22.53 -9.61
N VAL A 360 -7.02 22.85 -10.65
CA VAL A 360 -6.50 23.18 -11.99
C VAL A 360 -5.69 24.47 -11.95
N ALA A 361 -6.17 25.52 -11.29
CA ALA A 361 -5.42 26.78 -11.11
C ALA A 361 -4.08 26.53 -10.42
N LYS A 362 -4.06 25.75 -9.34
CA LYS A 362 -2.82 25.37 -8.65
C LYS A 362 -1.88 24.56 -9.56
N MET A 363 -2.41 23.62 -10.33
CA MET A 363 -1.64 22.83 -11.29
C MET A 363 -1.02 23.70 -12.40
N ALA A 364 -1.76 24.68 -12.91
CA ALA A 364 -1.29 25.59 -13.96
C ALA A 364 -0.22 26.58 -13.46
N ALA A 365 -0.17 26.84 -12.15
CA ALA A 365 0.78 27.76 -11.52
C ALA A 365 2.02 27.08 -10.89
N ARG A 366 2.23 25.78 -11.11
CA ARG A 366 3.41 25.05 -10.62
C ARG A 366 4.68 25.48 -11.36
N ASP A 367 5.83 25.31 -10.69
CA ASP A 367 7.17 25.60 -11.26
C ASP A 367 7.49 24.80 -12.54
N ASP A 368 6.83 23.64 -12.73
CA ASP A 368 6.95 22.79 -13.92
C ASP A 368 6.17 23.31 -15.14
N ALA A 369 5.37 24.38 -14.98
CA ALA A 369 4.52 24.87 -16.04
C ALA A 369 5.31 25.46 -17.23
N LEU A 370 4.77 25.26 -18.43
CA LEU A 370 5.23 25.86 -19.67
C LEU A 370 4.17 26.84 -20.17
N GLU A 371 4.56 28.08 -20.43
CA GLU A 371 3.67 29.07 -21.05
C GLU A 371 3.22 28.56 -22.43
N GLY A 372 1.91 28.45 -22.64
CA GLY A 372 1.33 27.82 -23.84
C GLY A 372 1.37 26.28 -23.87
N GLY A 373 1.92 25.63 -22.85
CA GLY A 373 2.02 24.16 -22.78
C GLY A 373 0.70 23.46 -22.45
N MET A 374 -0.32 24.21 -22.01
CA MET A 374 -1.67 23.70 -21.78
C MET A 374 -2.58 24.15 -22.92
N LEU A 375 -3.25 23.19 -23.57
CA LEU A 375 -4.14 23.44 -24.70
C LEU A 375 -5.54 22.88 -24.44
N VAL A 376 -6.56 23.62 -24.85
CA VAL A 376 -7.97 23.23 -24.78
C VAL A 376 -8.58 23.22 -26.18
N LEU A 377 -9.21 22.12 -26.54
CA LEU A 377 -9.93 21.95 -27.79
C LEU A 377 -11.42 22.24 -27.57
N TYR A 378 -11.96 23.15 -28.37
CA TYR A 378 -13.37 23.49 -28.38
C TYR A 378 -14.05 23.02 -29.67
N HIS A 379 -15.33 22.67 -29.58
CA HIS A 379 -16.21 22.42 -30.73
C HIS A 379 -17.49 23.24 -30.54
N GLY A 380 -17.70 24.25 -31.39
CA GLY A 380 -18.83 25.19 -31.23
C GLY A 380 -18.86 25.91 -29.88
N GLY A 381 -17.70 26.24 -29.31
CA GLY A 381 -17.58 26.90 -28.00
C GLY A 381 -17.66 25.98 -26.78
N ARG A 382 -17.97 24.69 -26.96
CA ARG A 382 -17.94 23.69 -25.88
C ARG A 382 -16.53 23.11 -25.74
N PRO A 383 -15.94 23.01 -24.53
CA PRO A 383 -14.67 22.33 -24.33
C PRO A 383 -14.86 20.81 -24.49
N VAL A 384 -14.02 20.18 -25.31
CA VAL A 384 -14.16 18.76 -25.67
C VAL A 384 -12.87 17.96 -25.51
N GLY A 385 -11.72 18.62 -25.43
CA GLY A 385 -10.41 17.99 -25.28
C GLY A 385 -9.39 18.87 -24.57
N ILE A 386 -8.42 18.24 -23.93
CA ILE A 386 -7.30 18.92 -23.26
C ILE A 386 -6.00 18.15 -23.48
N VAL A 387 -4.88 18.87 -23.51
CA VAL A 387 -3.54 18.30 -23.39
C VAL A 387 -2.63 19.26 -22.61
N ARG A 388 -1.80 18.73 -21.72
CA ARG A 388 -0.80 19.48 -20.95
C ARG A 388 0.60 18.98 -21.27
N GLY A 389 1.51 19.90 -21.53
CA GLY A 389 2.95 19.73 -21.54
C GLY A 389 3.59 20.45 -20.36
N THR A 390 4.52 19.80 -19.66
CA THR A 390 5.30 20.39 -18.55
C THR A 390 6.79 20.16 -18.72
N ARG A 391 7.59 20.97 -18.03
CA ARG A 391 9.02 20.73 -17.85
C ARG A 391 9.21 19.47 -17.03
N ASP A 392 10.16 18.65 -17.45
CA ASP A 392 10.58 17.47 -16.71
C ASP A 392 12.05 17.14 -17.04
N LYS A 393 12.62 16.14 -16.35
CA LYS A 393 13.96 15.61 -16.61
C LYS A 393 13.90 14.10 -16.70
N TYR A 394 14.54 13.55 -17.72
CA TYR A 394 14.72 12.11 -17.88
C TYR A 394 16.20 11.82 -18.14
N GLU A 395 16.78 10.88 -17.39
CA GLU A 395 18.22 10.56 -17.44
C GLU A 395 19.14 11.79 -17.32
N GLY A 396 18.69 12.81 -16.57
CA GLY A 396 19.43 14.07 -16.36
C GLY A 396 19.32 15.09 -17.50
N ALA A 397 18.59 14.79 -18.58
CA ALA A 397 18.36 15.69 -19.70
C ALA A 397 16.95 16.34 -19.64
N PRO A 398 16.77 17.59 -20.10
CA PRO A 398 15.45 18.21 -20.23
C PRO A 398 14.54 17.42 -21.18
N ILE A 399 13.33 17.13 -20.74
CA ILE A 399 12.29 16.46 -21.53
C ILE A 399 10.95 17.15 -21.28
N MET A 400 10.03 17.10 -22.26
CA MET A 400 8.67 17.58 -22.03
C MET A 400 7.78 16.40 -21.61
N ASN A 401 7.21 16.47 -20.42
CA ASN A 401 6.21 15.51 -19.97
C ASN A 401 4.83 15.88 -20.54
N ILE A 402 4.13 14.91 -21.14
CA ILE A 402 2.81 15.09 -21.74
C ILE A 402 1.77 14.38 -20.88
N GLY A 403 0.92 15.16 -20.22
CA GLY A 403 -0.17 14.65 -19.41
C GLY A 403 -0.80 15.72 -18.50
N PRO A 404 -2.13 15.69 -18.29
CA PRO A 404 -3.09 14.76 -18.90
C PRO A 404 -3.35 15.06 -20.38
N LEU A 405 -3.74 14.03 -21.15
CA LEU A 405 -4.37 14.13 -22.47
C LEU A 405 -5.74 13.47 -22.41
N ALA A 406 -6.80 14.23 -22.63
CA ALA A 406 -8.17 13.73 -22.50
C ALA A 406 -9.11 14.29 -23.56
N LEU A 407 -10.16 13.53 -23.84
CA LEU A 407 -11.32 13.92 -24.63
C LEU A 407 -12.57 13.46 -23.88
N ILE A 408 -13.62 14.26 -23.93
CA ILE A 408 -14.94 13.81 -23.44
C ILE A 408 -15.41 12.60 -24.26
N PRO A 409 -16.15 11.64 -23.67
CA PRO A 409 -16.44 10.34 -24.29
C PRO A 409 -17.01 10.40 -25.70
N GLU A 410 -17.89 11.36 -25.99
CA GLU A 410 -18.60 11.46 -27.28
C GLU A 410 -17.68 11.87 -28.44
N TYR A 411 -16.52 12.44 -28.13
CA TYR A 411 -15.53 12.94 -29.11
C TYR A 411 -14.35 12.00 -29.31
N GLN A 412 -14.31 10.90 -28.55
CA GLN A 412 -13.33 9.84 -28.76
C GLN A 412 -13.63 9.09 -30.07
N GLY A 413 -12.61 8.54 -30.72
CA GLY A 413 -12.78 7.74 -31.96
C GLY A 413 -12.56 8.50 -33.25
N ARG A 414 -12.37 9.82 -33.15
CA ARG A 414 -12.41 10.73 -34.30
C ARG A 414 -11.04 11.27 -34.72
N GLY A 415 -9.95 10.66 -34.24
CA GLY A 415 -8.58 11.15 -34.48
C GLY A 415 -8.16 12.37 -33.66
N LEU A 416 -9.08 12.99 -32.89
CA LEU A 416 -8.79 14.20 -32.10
C LEU A 416 -7.69 14.01 -31.04
N GLY A 417 -7.56 12.82 -30.45
CA GLY A 417 -6.52 12.54 -29.46
C GLY A 417 -5.12 12.53 -30.09
N ARG A 418 -5.00 12.01 -31.31
CA ARG A 418 -3.77 12.12 -32.12
C ARG A 418 -3.44 13.56 -32.46
N MET A 419 -4.45 14.34 -32.85
CA MET A 419 -4.28 15.76 -33.15
C MET A 419 -3.76 16.53 -31.92
N LEU A 420 -4.37 16.33 -30.74
CA LEU A 420 -3.91 16.95 -29.48
C LEU A 420 -2.48 16.53 -29.12
N LEU A 421 -2.16 15.24 -29.24
CA LEU A 421 -0.81 14.75 -29.00
C LEU A 421 0.20 15.41 -29.93
N ARG A 422 -0.07 15.47 -31.24
CA ARG A 422 0.81 16.14 -32.20
C ARG A 422 0.93 17.64 -31.96
N ALA A 423 -0.14 18.31 -31.50
CA ALA A 423 -0.05 19.70 -31.10
C ALA A 423 0.92 19.89 -29.93
N ALA A 424 0.84 19.04 -28.90
CA ALA A 424 1.79 19.05 -27.79
C ALA A 424 3.22 18.72 -28.24
N LEU A 425 3.42 17.72 -29.10
CA LEU A 425 4.75 17.39 -29.63
C LEU A 425 5.33 18.51 -30.51
N SER A 426 4.50 19.17 -31.32
CA SER A 426 4.91 20.35 -32.10
C SER A 426 5.35 21.48 -31.19
N PHE A 427 4.58 21.74 -30.12
CA PHE A 427 4.94 22.72 -29.09
C PHE A 427 6.27 22.35 -28.41
N ALA A 428 6.49 21.07 -28.08
CA ALA A 428 7.75 20.60 -27.48
C ALA A 428 8.96 20.96 -28.36
N VAL A 429 8.87 20.70 -29.66
CA VAL A 429 9.95 21.02 -30.62
C VAL A 429 10.14 22.54 -30.74
N GLU A 430 9.07 23.33 -30.75
CA GLU A 430 9.14 24.79 -30.78
C GLU A 430 9.80 25.37 -29.51
N GLN A 431 9.62 24.72 -28.36
CA GLN A 431 10.28 25.05 -27.10
C GLN A 431 11.70 24.47 -26.98
N GLY A 432 12.20 23.78 -28.01
CA GLY A 432 13.56 23.25 -28.05
C GLY A 432 13.77 21.90 -27.36
N TYR A 433 12.69 21.19 -27.01
CA TYR A 433 12.80 19.83 -26.50
C TYR A 433 13.12 18.84 -27.62
N ALA A 434 14.15 18.02 -27.42
CA ALA A 434 14.50 16.92 -28.33
C ALA A 434 13.70 15.64 -28.03
N GLN A 435 13.05 15.57 -26.87
CA GLN A 435 12.39 14.38 -26.34
C GLN A 435 11.06 14.73 -25.67
N ALA A 436 10.14 13.77 -25.67
CA ALA A 436 8.92 13.83 -24.87
C ALA A 436 8.73 12.54 -24.08
N ILE A 437 8.14 12.65 -22.89
CA ILE A 437 7.81 11.53 -22.00
C ILE A 437 6.33 11.58 -21.64
N LEU A 438 5.73 10.43 -21.39
CA LEU A 438 4.38 10.34 -20.83
C LEU A 438 4.21 9.05 -20.04
N CYS A 439 3.19 9.03 -19.20
CA CYS A 439 2.79 7.85 -18.43
C CYS A 439 1.39 7.40 -18.83
N VAL A 440 1.19 6.09 -18.97
CA VAL A 440 -0.11 5.50 -19.33
C VAL A 440 -0.40 4.27 -18.49
N ASN A 441 -1.64 4.11 -18.03
CA ASN A 441 -2.08 2.86 -17.42
C ASN A 441 -1.94 1.71 -18.42
N ALA A 442 -1.40 0.58 -17.98
CA ALA A 442 -1.16 -0.59 -18.84
C ALA A 442 -2.45 -1.12 -19.51
N GLU A 443 -3.59 -1.04 -18.79
CA GLU A 443 -4.91 -1.45 -19.26
C GLU A 443 -5.50 -0.50 -20.33
N ASN A 444 -4.94 0.70 -20.52
CA ASN A 444 -5.41 1.67 -21.52
C ASN A 444 -4.79 1.39 -22.90
N GLU A 445 -5.18 0.26 -23.49
CA GLU A 445 -4.68 -0.23 -24.79
C GLU A 445 -4.84 0.81 -25.91
N ARG A 446 -5.93 1.57 -25.87
CA ARG A 446 -6.23 2.60 -26.86
C ARG A 446 -5.23 3.76 -26.84
N ALA A 447 -4.95 4.30 -25.66
CA ALA A 447 -3.97 5.39 -25.51
C ALA A 447 -2.56 4.86 -25.80
N LYS A 448 -2.21 3.68 -25.28
CA LYS A 448 -0.93 3.02 -25.56
C LYS A 448 -0.70 2.83 -27.06
N GLY A 449 -1.70 2.30 -27.78
CA GLY A 449 -1.62 2.13 -29.23
C GLY A 449 -1.45 3.45 -29.99
N LEU A 450 -2.11 4.52 -29.54
CA LEU A 450 -1.90 5.87 -30.09
C LEU A 450 -0.44 6.31 -29.89
N TYR A 451 0.10 6.24 -28.68
CA TYR A 451 1.45 6.72 -28.37
C TYR A 451 2.51 5.95 -29.15
N LEU A 452 2.41 4.62 -29.22
CA LEU A 452 3.35 3.79 -29.98
C LEU A 452 3.32 4.11 -31.49
N GLN A 453 2.14 4.41 -32.05
CA GLN A 453 2.01 4.83 -33.45
C GLN A 453 2.59 6.23 -33.72
N GLU A 454 2.73 7.05 -32.69
CA GLU A 454 3.31 8.39 -32.75
C GLU A 454 4.78 8.42 -32.29
N GLY A 455 5.48 7.28 -32.37
CA GLY A 455 6.93 7.20 -32.19
C GLY A 455 7.42 7.04 -30.75
N PHE A 456 6.51 6.91 -29.78
CA PHE A 456 6.89 6.58 -28.42
C PHE A 456 7.31 5.12 -28.28
N SER A 457 8.23 4.87 -27.35
CA SER A 457 8.66 3.52 -26.95
C SER A 457 8.54 3.36 -25.44
N GLN A 458 8.08 2.20 -24.97
CA GLN A 458 8.06 1.90 -23.54
C GLN A 458 9.50 1.71 -23.05
N VAL A 459 9.89 2.49 -22.04
CA VAL A 459 11.23 2.43 -21.44
C VAL A 459 11.21 1.80 -20.06
N GLU A 460 10.15 2.05 -19.28
CA GLU A 460 10.02 1.58 -17.90
C GLU A 460 8.57 1.18 -17.59
N ALA A 461 8.41 0.45 -16.49
CA ALA A 461 7.11 0.13 -15.93
C ALA A 461 7.14 0.28 -14.41
N ALA A 462 6.02 0.70 -13.83
CA ALA A 462 5.81 0.77 -12.41
C ALA A 462 4.55 -0.01 -12.02
N ALA A 463 4.64 -0.79 -10.94
CA ALA A 463 3.53 -1.47 -10.33
C ALA A 463 2.92 -0.58 -9.25
N ASN A 464 1.60 -0.37 -9.31
CA ASN A 464 0.85 0.33 -8.28
C ASN A 464 0.30 -0.68 -7.28
N TYR A 465 0.77 -0.58 -6.04
CA TYR A 465 0.32 -1.38 -4.91
C TYR A 465 -0.55 -0.55 -3.99
N ARG A 466 -1.50 -1.22 -3.34
CA ARG A 466 -2.55 -0.62 -2.54
C ARG A 466 -2.69 -1.36 -1.22
N TYR A 467 -2.77 -0.62 -0.13
CA TYR A 467 -3.01 -1.13 1.21
C TYR A 467 -4.38 -0.64 1.68
N ASP A 468 -5.30 -1.56 1.94
CA ASP A 468 -6.65 -1.24 2.40
C ASP A 468 -6.61 -0.89 3.89
N LEU A 469 -7.05 0.32 4.25
CA LEU A 469 -7.24 0.73 5.65
C LEU A 469 -8.61 0.20 6.06
N GLY A 470 -8.65 -0.84 6.90
CA GLY A 470 -9.88 -1.54 7.32
C GLY A 470 -10.81 -0.72 8.23
N ASN A 471 -11.03 0.54 7.88
CA ASN A 471 -11.82 1.54 8.60
C ASN A 471 -13.33 1.32 8.47
#